data_AF-A0A3S0G3V1-F1
#
_entry.id   AF-A0A3S0G3V1-F1
#
_cell.length_a   1.000
_cell.length_b   1.000
_cell.length_c   1.000
_cell.angle_alpha   90.00
_cell.angle_beta   90.00
_cell.angle_gamma   90.00
#
_symmetry.space_group_name_H-M   'P 1'
#
loop_
_entity.id
_entity.type
_entity.pdbx_description
1 polymer ?
#
loop_
_entity_poly.entity_id
_entity_poly.type
_entity_poly.pdbx_seq_one_letter_code
_entity_poly.pdbx_strand_id
1 'polypeptide(L)'
;MNILGINSVFHESAAALVVGGKVVAACEEERFSRVKHAKEARVDNPHELPEQAVRFCLDHAGLRPDDVDMVAYSFEPRLRRTKFRPEWWPDSSLEDIFLERLDEIDEAVARLMGRRFGRALKYIPHHLAHAASAYYPSGFDKAAILVIDGIGEADCSMLARGEAARISVIESLAYPHSLGFVWEHTSVYLGFSAYDAAKVMGLAAYGDPEVFRREFSSIIRVADESYAVDPQAIGFDALEPRGLDALFGPRRAPDGAFLPHHMHVAAALQDATDLAVLSLARRLERETGGGALCLAGGVALNCVTNSRLARGGGFSDIFIPSAPHDAGTAIGAALVAHCAERGASRPSGGATPYLGPHYSEREALAAIRAAGLKPRKCGNAALEAAEMIADGNIVGWFQGRMEFGPRALGNRSLLADPRRPDTRAILNRRVKHREDFRPFAPSVLAEQADDWFDLGPLSPSHEFMLFACPTKPGRAARIPAVIHEDGTARVQIVRQAANPRYHELISRFFERTGVPLVLNTSFNDSEPIVCTPSHAIATFRGAGLDALFIGDICLTAEN
;
A
#
# COMPACT_ATOMS: atom_id res chain seq x y z
N MET A 1 -20.83 -17.87 7.16
CA MET A 1 -20.75 -16.71 8.05
C MET A 1 -20.28 -15.52 7.24
N ASN A 2 -20.96 -14.38 7.42
CA ASN A 2 -20.69 -13.09 6.79
C ASN A 2 -20.05 -12.18 7.85
N ILE A 3 -18.78 -11.86 7.68
CA ILE A 3 -17.99 -11.09 8.63
C ILE A 3 -17.53 -9.79 7.97
N LEU A 4 -17.90 -8.66 8.56
CA LEU A 4 -17.45 -7.33 8.15
C LEU A 4 -16.23 -6.94 8.98
N GLY A 5 -15.08 -6.81 8.33
CA GLY A 5 -13.87 -6.24 8.91
C GLY A 5 -13.80 -4.73 8.72
N ILE A 6 -13.37 -4.00 9.75
CA ILE A 6 -13.26 -2.54 9.74
C ILE A 6 -11.89 -2.13 10.27
N ASN A 7 -11.20 -1.29 9.50
CA ASN A 7 -10.07 -0.48 9.96
C ASN A 7 -10.49 1.00 9.97
N SER A 8 -10.30 1.68 11.10
CA SER A 8 -10.48 3.13 11.17
C SER A 8 -9.84 3.78 12.39
N VAL A 9 -9.00 3.08 13.14
CA VAL A 9 -8.48 3.63 14.41
C VAL A 9 -7.55 4.83 14.18
N PHE A 10 -6.69 4.74 13.19
CA PHE A 10 -5.77 5.82 12.79
C PHE A 10 -6.20 6.38 11.43
N HIS A 11 -5.39 6.20 10.40
CA HIS A 11 -5.66 6.60 9.02
C HIS A 11 -5.98 5.38 8.14
N GLU A 12 -6.07 5.58 6.83
CA GLU A 12 -6.26 4.52 5.81
C GLU A 12 -7.49 3.66 6.12
N SER A 13 -8.57 4.34 6.52
CA SER A 13 -9.82 3.70 6.93
C SER A 13 -10.36 2.84 5.78
N ALA A 14 -10.77 1.62 6.09
CA ALA A 14 -11.15 0.63 5.10
C ALA A 14 -12.16 -0.38 5.66
N ALA A 15 -12.92 -0.99 4.77
CA ALA A 15 -13.80 -2.10 5.08
C ALA A 15 -13.50 -3.31 4.20
N ALA A 16 -13.70 -4.50 4.74
CA ALA A 16 -13.61 -5.75 4.00
C ALA A 16 -14.73 -6.70 4.40
N LEU A 17 -15.25 -7.47 3.44
CA LEU A 17 -16.27 -8.48 3.69
C LEU A 17 -15.73 -9.87 3.39
N VAL A 18 -15.82 -10.74 4.39
CA VAL A 18 -15.50 -12.16 4.29
C VAL A 18 -16.79 -12.97 4.34
N VAL A 19 -17.01 -13.81 3.33
CA VAL A 19 -18.16 -14.72 3.26
C VAL A 19 -17.64 -16.15 3.20
N GLY A 20 -17.94 -16.93 4.24
CA GLY A 20 -17.53 -18.34 4.32
C GLY A 20 -16.01 -18.54 4.22
N GLY A 21 -15.23 -17.65 4.82
CA GLY A 21 -13.76 -17.71 4.80
C GLY A 21 -13.10 -17.20 3.51
N LYS A 22 -13.86 -16.61 2.58
CA LYS A 22 -13.34 -15.97 1.35
C LYS A 22 -13.52 -14.46 1.42
N VAL A 23 -12.47 -13.70 1.08
CA VAL A 23 -12.56 -12.24 0.91
C VAL A 23 -13.35 -11.95 -0.36
N VAL A 24 -14.51 -11.28 -0.23
CA VAL A 24 -15.43 -10.99 -1.34
C VAL A 24 -15.25 -9.56 -1.84
N ALA A 25 -15.12 -8.61 -0.92
CA ALA A 25 -14.95 -7.20 -1.21
C ALA A 25 -14.01 -6.55 -0.19
N ALA A 26 -13.25 -5.56 -0.63
CA ALA A 26 -12.48 -4.68 0.24
C ALA A 26 -12.25 -3.35 -0.48
N CYS A 27 -12.36 -2.24 0.24
CA CYS A 27 -12.08 -0.91 -0.31
C CYS A 27 -11.65 0.06 0.78
N GLU A 28 -10.82 1.03 0.40
CA GLU A 28 -10.40 2.14 1.25
C GLU A 28 -11.42 3.27 1.13
N GLU A 29 -11.76 3.91 2.25
CA GLU A 29 -12.75 4.99 2.31
C GLU A 29 -12.34 6.19 1.46
N GLU A 30 -11.03 6.47 1.36
CA GLU A 30 -10.49 7.56 0.53
C GLU A 30 -10.89 7.49 -0.94
N ARG A 31 -11.17 6.27 -1.46
CA ARG A 31 -11.61 6.10 -2.84
C ARG A 31 -12.96 6.78 -3.08
N PHE A 32 -13.81 6.79 -2.05
CA PHE A 32 -15.14 7.39 -2.08
C PHE A 32 -15.14 8.82 -1.53
N SER A 33 -14.57 9.06 -0.35
CA SER A 33 -14.56 10.37 0.31
C SER A 33 -13.73 11.41 -0.45
N ARG A 34 -12.77 10.96 -1.27
CA ARG A 34 -11.79 11.80 -1.99
C ARG A 34 -10.83 12.55 -1.07
N VAL A 35 -10.82 12.21 0.22
CA VAL A 35 -9.85 12.68 1.20
C VAL A 35 -8.74 11.65 1.29
N LYS A 36 -7.50 12.04 0.98
CA LYS A 36 -6.33 11.14 1.08
C LYS A 36 -6.19 10.57 2.49
N HIS A 37 -5.87 9.28 2.56
CA HIS A 37 -5.79 8.48 3.78
C HIS A 37 -7.14 8.36 4.53
N ALA A 38 -8.24 8.78 3.90
CA ALA A 38 -9.61 8.90 4.42
C ALA A 38 -9.77 9.96 5.51
N LYS A 39 -8.84 10.00 6.46
CA LYS A 39 -8.71 10.99 7.51
C LYS A 39 -7.25 11.05 7.98
N GLU A 40 -6.88 12.17 8.58
CA GLU A 40 -5.67 12.26 9.38
C GLU A 40 -5.90 11.52 10.71
N ALA A 41 -4.88 10.79 11.18
CA ALA A 41 -4.92 10.17 12.49
C ALA A 41 -4.87 11.24 13.59
N ARG A 42 -5.95 11.39 14.36
CA ARG A 42 -6.04 12.32 15.48
C ARG A 42 -6.45 11.58 16.74
N VAL A 43 -6.17 12.18 17.89
CA VAL A 43 -6.56 11.62 19.19
C VAL A 43 -8.08 11.57 19.36
N ASP A 44 -8.82 12.44 18.68
CA ASP A 44 -10.26 12.63 18.87
C ASP A 44 -11.16 11.92 17.86
N ASN A 45 -10.59 11.17 16.90
CA ASN A 45 -11.34 10.59 15.80
C ASN A 45 -11.25 9.06 15.57
N PRO A 46 -10.82 8.18 16.51
CA PRO A 46 -10.72 6.75 16.21
C PRO A 46 -12.08 6.07 15.93
N HIS A 47 -13.19 6.68 16.35
CA HIS A 47 -14.56 6.20 16.13
C HIS A 47 -15.17 6.58 14.77
N GLU A 48 -14.50 7.44 13.97
CA GLU A 48 -14.97 7.79 12.63
C GLU A 48 -14.79 6.60 11.68
N LEU A 49 -15.90 5.92 11.35
CA LEU A 49 -15.92 4.67 10.57
C LEU A 49 -15.89 4.90 9.05
N PRO A 50 -15.44 3.92 8.25
CA PRO A 50 -15.40 4.01 6.79
C PRO A 50 -16.77 3.67 6.17
N GLU A 51 -17.73 4.60 6.29
CA GLU A 51 -19.13 4.33 5.97
C GLU A 51 -19.36 3.92 4.51
N GLN A 52 -18.70 4.57 3.55
CA GLN A 52 -18.92 4.29 2.12
C GLN A 52 -18.27 2.97 1.72
N ALA A 53 -17.11 2.64 2.27
CA ALA A 53 -16.48 1.34 2.07
C ALA A 53 -17.33 0.20 2.66
N VAL A 54 -17.93 0.41 3.84
CA VAL A 54 -18.87 -0.57 4.44
C VAL A 54 -20.09 -0.75 3.54
N ARG A 55 -20.73 0.34 3.10
CA ARG A 55 -21.89 0.26 2.18
C ARG A 55 -21.53 -0.47 0.89
N PHE A 56 -20.40 -0.13 0.27
CA PHE A 56 -19.90 -0.82 -0.91
C PHE A 56 -19.76 -2.34 -0.68
N CYS A 57 -19.16 -2.75 0.44
CA CYS A 57 -18.95 -4.17 0.72
C CYS A 57 -20.27 -4.94 0.82
N LEU A 58 -21.27 -4.36 1.50
CA LEU A 58 -22.60 -4.95 1.64
C LEU A 58 -23.35 -4.99 0.30
N ASP A 59 -23.40 -3.87 -0.42
CA ASP A 59 -24.07 -3.75 -1.71
C ASP A 59 -23.47 -4.70 -2.75
N HIS A 60 -22.14 -4.84 -2.79
CA HIS A 60 -21.44 -5.75 -3.70
C HIS A 60 -21.82 -7.21 -3.48
N ALA A 61 -22.05 -7.61 -2.23
CA ALA A 61 -22.47 -8.97 -1.88
C ALA A 61 -23.99 -9.15 -1.87
N GLY A 62 -24.78 -8.09 -2.14
CA GLY A 62 -26.24 -8.13 -2.04
C GLY A 62 -26.75 -8.39 -0.62
N LEU A 63 -25.96 -8.00 0.39
CA LEU A 63 -26.28 -8.22 1.80
C LEU A 63 -26.86 -6.95 2.42
N ARG A 64 -27.77 -7.14 3.38
CA ARG A 64 -28.23 -6.08 4.28
C ARG A 64 -27.43 -6.13 5.59
N PRO A 65 -27.45 -5.06 6.39
CA PRO A 65 -26.84 -5.10 7.72
C PRO A 65 -27.31 -6.27 8.61
N ASP A 66 -28.55 -6.73 8.43
CA ASP A 66 -29.09 -7.88 9.16
C ASP A 66 -28.49 -9.23 8.78
N ASP A 67 -27.92 -9.33 7.57
CA ASP A 67 -27.26 -10.54 7.07
C ASP A 67 -25.80 -10.65 7.54
N VAL A 68 -25.27 -9.63 8.22
CA VAL A 68 -23.93 -9.65 8.80
C VAL A 68 -23.96 -10.36 10.15
N ASP A 69 -23.22 -11.46 10.26
CA ASP A 69 -23.17 -12.27 11.48
C ASP A 69 -22.25 -11.64 12.53
N MET A 70 -21.19 -10.95 12.10
CA MET A 70 -20.15 -10.42 12.96
C MET A 70 -19.47 -9.20 12.36
N VAL A 71 -19.08 -8.25 13.21
CA VAL A 71 -18.19 -7.13 12.86
C VAL A 71 -16.86 -7.33 13.59
N ALA A 72 -15.74 -7.22 12.87
CA ALA A 72 -14.40 -7.34 13.41
C ALA A 72 -13.65 -6.01 13.23
N TYR A 73 -13.37 -5.32 14.33
CA TYR A 73 -12.65 -4.05 14.37
C TYR A 73 -11.16 -4.29 14.63
N SER A 74 -10.27 -3.75 13.79
CA SER A 74 -8.82 -4.02 13.81
C SER A 74 -8.02 -3.24 14.88
N PHE A 75 -8.57 -3.16 16.09
CA PHE A 75 -7.89 -2.61 17.26
C PHE A 75 -8.51 -3.16 18.54
N GLU A 76 -7.71 -3.45 19.57
CA GLU A 76 -8.20 -3.92 20.88
C GLU A 76 -8.05 -2.85 21.99
N PRO A 77 -9.13 -2.13 22.34
CA PRO A 77 -9.07 -1.05 23.33
C PRO A 77 -8.55 -1.47 24.71
N ARG A 78 -8.70 -2.74 25.12
CA ARG A 78 -8.13 -3.23 26.39
C ARG A 78 -6.61 -3.34 26.35
N LEU A 79 -6.05 -3.74 25.21
CA LEU A 79 -4.61 -3.81 25.03
C LEU A 79 -4.00 -2.41 25.04
N ARG A 80 -4.67 -1.43 24.42
CA ARG A 80 -4.27 -0.01 24.50
C ARG A 80 -4.16 0.43 25.96
N ARG A 81 -5.21 0.26 26.75
CA ARG A 81 -5.26 0.64 28.19
C ARG A 81 -4.22 -0.04 29.07
N THR A 82 -3.80 -1.26 28.73
CA THR A 82 -2.94 -2.08 29.60
C THR A 82 -1.47 -2.04 29.20
N LYS A 83 -1.17 -1.78 27.92
CA LYS A 83 0.19 -1.82 27.39
C LYS A 83 0.74 -0.44 27.02
N PHE A 84 -0.10 0.49 26.57
CA PHE A 84 0.36 1.80 26.19
C PHE A 84 0.70 2.63 27.43
N ARG A 85 1.77 3.42 27.34
CA ARG A 85 2.22 4.28 28.42
C ARG A 85 1.87 5.73 28.08
N PRO A 86 0.98 6.41 28.83
CA PRO A 86 0.54 7.77 28.53
C PRO A 86 1.69 8.78 28.42
N GLU A 87 2.83 8.54 29.06
CA GLU A 87 4.03 9.38 28.99
C GLU A 87 4.73 9.35 27.63
N TRP A 88 4.29 8.49 26.72
CA TRP A 88 4.71 8.49 25.32
C TRP A 88 4.03 9.59 24.51
N TRP A 89 2.94 10.17 25.02
CA TRP A 89 2.40 11.41 24.47
C TRP A 89 3.20 12.62 24.97
N PRO A 90 3.29 13.70 24.17
CA PRO A 90 3.77 14.99 24.67
C PRO A 90 2.91 15.54 25.83
N ASP A 91 1.62 15.20 25.84
CA ASP A 91 0.67 15.48 26.92
C ASP A 91 -0.13 14.20 27.19
N SER A 92 0.02 13.63 28.39
CA SER A 92 -0.62 12.36 28.76
C SER A 92 -2.14 12.41 28.75
N SER A 93 -2.76 13.59 28.88
CA SER A 93 -4.22 13.75 28.82
C SER A 93 -4.81 13.44 27.44
N LEU A 94 -3.97 13.45 26.39
CA LEU A 94 -4.37 13.05 25.05
C LEU A 94 -4.78 11.58 24.96
N GLU A 95 -4.21 10.73 25.82
CA GLU A 95 -4.62 9.32 25.90
C GLU A 95 -6.06 9.18 26.40
N ASP A 96 -6.48 10.01 27.36
CA ASP A 96 -7.84 9.95 27.90
C ASP A 96 -8.87 10.28 26.80
N ILE A 97 -8.60 11.31 25.99
CA ILE A 97 -9.43 11.67 24.83
C ILE A 97 -9.50 10.50 23.83
N PHE A 98 -8.36 9.88 23.54
CA PHE A 98 -8.31 8.75 22.61
C PHE A 98 -9.11 7.54 23.12
N LEU A 99 -8.97 7.21 24.40
CA LEU A 99 -9.70 6.10 25.04
C LEU A 99 -11.21 6.36 25.10
N GLU A 100 -11.64 7.59 25.43
CA GLU A 100 -13.05 7.98 25.39
C GLU A 100 -13.66 7.75 24.02
N ARG A 101 -12.95 8.15 22.96
CA ARG A 101 -13.40 7.93 21.58
C ARG A 101 -13.38 6.47 21.17
N LEU A 102 -12.44 5.66 21.65
CA LEU A 102 -12.47 4.21 21.40
C LEU A 102 -13.72 3.55 22.01
N ASP A 103 -14.21 4.04 23.14
CA ASP A 103 -15.43 3.51 23.77
C ASP A 103 -16.70 3.81 22.97
N GLU A 104 -16.66 4.80 22.06
CA GLU A 104 -17.76 5.14 21.17
C GLU A 104 -17.89 4.20 19.94
N ILE A 105 -16.93 3.28 19.72
CA ILE A 105 -16.93 2.41 18.52
C ILE A 105 -18.18 1.52 18.43
N ASP A 106 -18.64 0.91 19.53
CA ASP A 106 -19.85 0.06 19.50
C ASP A 106 -21.09 0.87 19.09
N GLU A 107 -21.21 2.10 19.59
CA GLU A 107 -22.30 3.00 19.19
C GLU A 107 -22.18 3.46 17.74
N ALA A 108 -20.96 3.79 17.29
CA ALA A 108 -20.70 4.16 15.90
C ALA A 108 -21.06 3.02 14.93
N VAL A 109 -20.66 1.77 15.25
CA VAL A 109 -21.01 0.58 14.48
C VAL A 109 -22.52 0.36 14.50
N ALA A 110 -23.16 0.50 15.67
CA ALA A 110 -24.60 0.32 15.79
C ALA A 110 -25.40 1.33 14.96
N ARG A 111 -24.94 2.59 14.91
CA ARG A 111 -25.53 3.65 14.10
C ARG A 111 -25.35 3.38 12.60
N LEU A 112 -24.15 3.01 12.17
CA LEU A 112 -23.85 2.71 10.76
C LEU A 112 -24.66 1.51 10.25
N MET A 113 -24.75 0.46 11.07
CA MET A 113 -25.39 -0.80 10.70
C MET A 113 -26.89 -0.84 11.04
N GLY A 114 -27.41 0.17 11.74
CA GLY A 114 -28.81 0.22 12.18
C GLY A 114 -29.18 -0.82 13.24
N ARG A 115 -28.20 -1.51 13.84
CA ARG A 115 -28.39 -2.52 14.89
C ARG A 115 -27.13 -2.72 15.74
N ARG A 116 -27.32 -3.12 16.99
CA ARG A 116 -26.20 -3.49 17.89
C ARG A 116 -25.73 -4.93 17.62
N PHE A 117 -24.42 -5.13 17.68
CA PHE A 117 -23.79 -6.46 17.54
C PHE A 117 -23.44 -7.09 18.89
N GLY A 118 -23.22 -6.28 19.94
CA GLY A 118 -22.86 -6.79 21.27
C GLY A 118 -21.64 -7.71 21.21
N ARG A 119 -21.79 -8.98 21.63
CA ARG A 119 -20.69 -9.96 21.60
C ARG A 119 -20.23 -10.35 20.18
N ALA A 120 -21.00 -10.01 19.15
CA ALA A 120 -20.65 -10.18 17.74
C ALA A 120 -19.86 -8.99 17.17
N LEU A 121 -19.63 -7.93 17.95
CA LEU A 121 -18.55 -6.98 17.68
C LEU A 121 -17.27 -7.54 18.32
N LYS A 122 -16.28 -7.87 17.50
CA LYS A 122 -14.97 -8.36 17.94
C LYS A 122 -13.93 -7.29 17.75
N TYR A 123 -13.18 -7.04 18.80
CA TYR A 123 -11.97 -6.23 18.74
C TYR A 123 -10.78 -7.17 18.52
N ILE A 124 -10.04 -6.95 17.44
CA ILE A 124 -8.92 -7.79 17.02
C ILE A 124 -7.63 -6.99 17.22
N PRO A 125 -6.61 -7.53 17.90
CA PRO A 125 -5.34 -6.84 18.06
C PRO A 125 -4.76 -6.39 16.72
N HIS A 126 -4.30 -5.14 16.64
CA HIS A 126 -3.95 -4.47 15.39
C HIS A 126 -2.87 -5.24 14.59
N HIS A 127 -1.75 -5.58 15.23
CA HIS A 127 -0.69 -6.36 14.57
C HIS A 127 -1.10 -7.80 14.25
N LEU A 128 -2.04 -8.39 14.99
CA LEU A 128 -2.59 -9.70 14.62
C LEU A 128 -3.42 -9.59 13.35
N ALA A 129 -4.17 -8.50 13.17
CA ALA A 129 -4.88 -8.22 11.92
C ALA A 129 -3.90 -8.03 10.76
N HIS A 130 -2.80 -7.27 10.93
CA HIS A 130 -1.73 -7.20 9.93
C HIS A 130 -1.15 -8.58 9.57
N ALA A 131 -0.77 -9.36 10.57
CA ALA A 131 -0.25 -10.72 10.34
C ALA A 131 -1.23 -11.60 9.57
N ALA A 132 -2.53 -11.51 9.89
CA ALA A 132 -3.59 -12.26 9.24
C ALA A 132 -3.85 -11.81 7.79
N SER A 133 -3.72 -10.51 7.49
CA SER A 133 -3.92 -9.98 6.14
C SER A 133 -2.83 -10.46 5.16
N ALA A 134 -1.64 -10.79 5.66
CA ALA A 134 -0.59 -11.41 4.88
C ALA A 134 -0.67 -12.96 4.90
N TYR A 135 -0.75 -13.57 6.08
CA TYR A 135 -0.60 -15.03 6.20
C TYR A 135 -1.75 -15.82 5.56
N TYR A 136 -3.00 -15.43 5.78
CA TYR A 136 -4.12 -16.23 5.26
C TYR A 136 -4.25 -16.18 3.73
N PRO A 137 -4.11 -15.02 3.07
CA PRO A 137 -4.17 -14.95 1.60
C PRO A 137 -2.92 -15.47 0.88
N SER A 138 -1.81 -15.70 1.60
CA SER A 138 -0.54 -16.15 1.02
C SER A 138 -0.62 -17.53 0.34
N GLY A 139 -1.54 -18.38 0.79
CA GLY A 139 -1.60 -19.79 0.39
C GLY A 139 -0.61 -20.71 1.12
N PHE A 140 0.22 -20.20 2.03
CA PHE A 140 1.18 -21.01 2.78
C PHE A 140 0.54 -21.71 3.98
N ASP A 141 0.76 -23.03 4.13
CA ASP A 141 0.30 -23.78 5.30
C ASP A 141 1.09 -23.44 6.56
N LYS A 142 2.37 -23.10 6.41
CA LYS A 142 3.25 -22.63 7.48
C LYS A 142 4.10 -21.47 6.97
N ALA A 143 4.23 -20.41 7.76
CA ALA A 143 5.10 -19.29 7.44
C ALA A 143 5.60 -18.58 8.71
N ALA A 144 6.82 -18.03 8.64
CA ALA A 144 7.21 -16.91 9.49
C ALA A 144 6.38 -15.68 9.10
N ILE A 145 6.09 -14.82 10.07
CA ILE A 145 5.33 -13.59 9.85
C ILE A 145 6.06 -12.45 10.54
N LEU A 146 6.32 -11.38 9.78
CA LEU A 146 6.93 -10.16 10.26
C LEU A 146 5.99 -8.98 10.00
N VAL A 147 5.57 -8.32 11.08
CA VAL A 147 4.83 -7.05 11.01
C VAL A 147 5.74 -5.93 11.48
N ILE A 148 5.90 -4.88 10.66
CA ILE A 148 6.67 -3.69 11.01
C ILE A 148 5.84 -2.46 10.64
N ASP A 149 5.49 -1.67 11.64
CA ASP A 149 4.48 -0.63 11.52
C ASP A 149 4.87 0.66 12.25
N GLY A 150 4.02 1.68 12.13
CA GLY A 150 4.09 2.89 12.96
C GLY A 150 3.84 2.54 14.43
N ILE A 151 2.60 2.18 14.75
CA ILE A 151 2.19 1.69 16.07
C ILE A 151 0.84 0.97 15.97
N GLY A 152 0.66 -0.12 16.71
CA GLY A 152 -0.64 -0.71 17.00
C GLY A 152 -1.22 -0.15 18.29
N GLU A 153 -1.61 -1.02 19.22
CA GLU A 153 -2.07 -0.57 20.54
C GLU A 153 -0.92 0.03 21.37
N ALA A 154 0.25 -0.61 21.32
CA ALA A 154 1.47 -0.21 22.01
C ALA A 154 2.74 -0.78 21.35
N ASP A 155 2.59 -1.83 20.55
CA ASP A 155 3.67 -2.48 19.82
C ASP A 155 3.90 -1.78 18.46
N CYS A 156 5.13 -1.77 17.95
CA CYS A 156 5.49 -1.23 16.63
C CYS A 156 6.03 -2.30 15.66
N SER A 157 6.40 -3.47 16.17
CA SER A 157 6.73 -4.64 15.35
C SER A 157 6.31 -5.93 16.05
N MET A 158 6.03 -6.96 15.26
CA MET A 158 5.63 -8.28 15.75
C MET A 158 6.26 -9.39 14.92
N LEU A 159 6.86 -10.35 15.62
CA LEU A 159 7.35 -11.60 15.07
C LEU A 159 6.34 -12.69 15.42
N ALA A 160 5.88 -13.42 14.43
CA ALA A 160 4.89 -14.49 14.62
C ALA A 160 5.14 -15.67 13.69
N ARG A 161 4.45 -16.78 13.97
CA ARG A 161 4.42 -17.98 13.15
C ARG A 161 2.99 -18.35 12.84
N GLY A 162 2.70 -18.53 11.56
CA GLY A 162 1.44 -19.06 11.06
C GLY A 162 1.54 -20.56 10.84
N GLU A 163 0.57 -21.32 11.35
CA GLU A 163 0.38 -22.75 11.08
C GLU A 163 -1.10 -23.09 10.91
N ALA A 164 -1.48 -23.62 9.75
CA ALA A 164 -2.86 -23.88 9.39
C ALA A 164 -3.78 -22.67 9.66
N ALA A 165 -4.73 -22.76 10.59
CA ALA A 165 -5.66 -21.68 10.92
C ALA A 165 -5.18 -20.79 12.09
N ARG A 166 -3.96 -21.01 12.60
CA ARG A 166 -3.47 -20.34 13.81
C ARG A 166 -2.29 -19.42 13.49
N ILE A 167 -2.30 -18.25 14.12
CA ILE A 167 -1.14 -17.36 14.21
C ILE A 167 -0.71 -17.33 15.68
N SER A 168 0.56 -17.60 15.94
CA SER A 168 1.16 -17.54 17.28
C SER A 168 2.23 -16.46 17.31
N VAL A 169 2.08 -15.49 18.22
CA VAL A 169 3.07 -14.42 18.42
C VAL A 169 4.28 -15.01 19.14
N ILE A 170 5.47 -14.73 18.61
CA ILE A 170 6.77 -15.08 19.21
C ILE A 170 7.22 -13.92 20.10
N GLU A 171 7.20 -12.71 19.56
CA GLU A 171 7.64 -11.50 20.27
C GLU A 171 7.00 -10.25 19.64
N SER A 172 6.84 -9.21 20.46
CA SER A 172 6.54 -7.86 20.00
C SER A 172 7.62 -6.89 20.47
N LEU A 173 7.93 -5.89 19.64
CA LEU A 173 8.74 -4.75 20.03
C LEU A 173 7.79 -3.59 20.31
N ALA A 174 7.81 -3.10 21.56
CA ALA A 174 6.98 -1.98 21.99
C ALA A 174 7.50 -0.64 21.44
N TYR A 175 6.61 0.34 21.34
CA TYR A 175 7.01 1.75 21.31
C TYR A 175 7.94 2.03 22.52
N PRO A 176 8.98 2.88 22.39
CA PRO A 176 9.27 3.80 21.29
C PRO A 176 10.14 3.24 20.15
N HIS A 177 10.23 1.91 19.99
CA HIS A 177 11.08 1.31 18.96
C HIS A 177 10.42 1.27 17.56
N SER A 178 9.71 2.32 17.15
CA SER A 178 9.02 2.38 15.87
C SER A 178 9.95 2.74 14.73
N LEU A 179 10.14 1.82 13.76
CA LEU A 179 10.79 2.16 12.49
C LEU A 179 9.90 3.06 11.63
N GLY A 180 8.58 2.84 11.64
CA GLY A 180 7.63 3.68 10.91
C GLY A 180 7.75 5.16 11.29
N PHE A 181 7.80 5.46 12.59
CA PHE A 181 7.95 6.85 13.03
C PHE A 181 9.33 7.45 12.73
N VAL A 182 10.42 6.66 12.67
CA VAL A 182 11.71 7.17 12.16
C VAL A 182 11.57 7.65 10.72
N TRP A 183 10.87 6.88 9.88
CA TRP A 183 10.58 7.27 8.50
C TRP A 183 9.73 8.53 8.41
N GLU A 184 8.65 8.62 9.19
CA GLU A 184 7.78 9.80 9.21
C GLU A 184 8.52 11.07 9.65
N HIS A 185 9.30 10.99 10.73
CA HIS A 185 10.07 12.14 11.24
C HIS A 185 11.14 12.58 10.24
N THR A 186 11.79 11.63 9.57
CA THR A 186 12.75 11.95 8.51
C THR A 186 12.05 12.55 7.29
N SER A 187 10.84 12.09 6.95
CA SER A 187 10.01 12.67 5.89
C SER A 187 9.73 14.15 6.14
N VAL A 188 9.33 14.49 7.38
CA VAL A 188 9.09 15.88 7.80
C VAL A 188 10.37 16.71 7.80
N TYR A 189 11.50 16.16 8.26
CA TYR A 189 12.81 16.82 8.16
C TYR A 189 13.21 17.14 6.71
N LEU A 190 12.83 16.29 5.76
CA LEU A 190 13.04 16.48 4.33
C LEU A 190 11.99 17.39 3.66
N GLY A 191 11.13 18.05 4.45
CA GLY A 191 10.13 19.00 3.96
C GLY A 191 8.96 18.33 3.25
N PHE A 192 8.67 17.08 3.57
CA PHE A 192 7.46 16.38 3.12
C PHE A 192 6.45 16.23 4.26
N SER A 193 5.29 15.64 3.98
CA SER A 193 4.36 15.21 5.04
C SER A 193 4.82 13.90 5.70
N ALA A 194 4.30 13.60 6.89
CA ALA A 194 4.53 12.31 7.55
C ALA A 194 4.12 11.12 6.66
N TYR A 195 3.05 11.27 5.87
CA TYR A 195 2.53 10.25 4.96
C TYR A 195 3.29 10.12 3.62
N ASP A 196 4.37 10.87 3.42
CA ASP A 196 5.15 10.90 2.18
C ASP A 196 6.44 10.05 2.24
N ALA A 197 6.54 9.05 3.13
CA ALA A 197 7.71 8.18 3.24
C ALA A 197 8.14 7.54 1.90
N ALA A 198 7.21 7.28 0.98
CA ALA A 198 7.52 6.80 -0.37
C ALA A 198 8.37 7.79 -1.20
N LYS A 199 8.27 9.10 -0.94
CA LYS A 199 9.14 10.12 -1.56
C LYS A 199 10.56 10.04 -1.00
N VAL A 200 10.71 9.82 0.31
CA VAL A 200 12.01 9.60 0.95
C VAL A 200 12.69 8.36 0.36
N MET A 201 11.94 7.27 0.20
CA MET A 201 12.45 6.06 -0.45
C MET A 201 12.91 6.31 -1.89
N GLY A 202 12.17 7.14 -2.66
CA GLY A 202 12.60 7.55 -4.00
C GLY A 202 13.85 8.44 -4.00
N LEU A 203 13.98 9.33 -3.02
CA LEU A 203 15.13 10.22 -2.85
C LEU A 203 16.40 9.46 -2.45
N ALA A 204 16.26 8.36 -1.71
CA ALA A 204 17.37 7.54 -1.24
C ALA A 204 18.27 7.02 -2.38
N ALA A 205 17.73 6.82 -3.58
CA ALA A 205 18.50 6.37 -4.75
C ALA A 205 19.53 7.41 -5.25
N TYR A 206 19.45 8.66 -4.78
CA TYR A 206 20.36 9.76 -5.15
C TYR A 206 21.42 10.05 -4.08
N GLY A 207 21.38 9.34 -2.96
CA GLY A 207 22.29 9.55 -1.83
C GLY A 207 23.40 8.51 -1.72
N ASP A 208 24.26 8.73 -0.74
CA ASP A 208 25.32 7.81 -0.33
C ASP A 208 25.05 7.51 1.14
N PRO A 209 24.71 6.26 1.50
CA PRO A 209 24.41 5.90 2.88
C PRO A 209 25.62 6.02 3.81
N GLU A 210 26.86 5.96 3.28
CA GLU A 210 28.09 6.03 4.09
C GLU A 210 28.19 7.34 4.87
N VAL A 211 27.70 8.44 4.30
CA VAL A 211 27.86 9.80 4.84
C VAL A 211 27.22 9.95 6.22
N PHE A 212 26.05 9.34 6.43
CA PHE A 212 25.30 9.42 7.68
C PHE A 212 25.02 8.05 8.34
N ARG A 213 25.74 6.99 7.92
CA ARG A 213 25.51 5.66 8.49
C ARG A 213 25.73 5.65 10.00
N ARG A 214 26.76 6.35 10.48
CA ARG A 214 27.10 6.37 11.91
C ARG A 214 25.99 7.01 12.74
N GLU A 215 25.47 8.13 12.28
CA GLU A 215 24.39 8.89 12.89
C GLU A 215 23.11 8.03 12.92
N PHE A 216 22.73 7.41 11.80
CA PHE A 216 21.58 6.50 11.81
C PHE A 216 21.81 5.25 12.65
N SER A 217 23.05 4.75 12.78
CA SER A 217 23.37 3.63 13.69
C SER A 217 23.21 4.00 15.17
N SER A 218 23.29 5.30 15.50
CA SER A 218 22.99 5.79 16.85
C SER A 218 21.49 5.87 17.13
N ILE A 219 20.69 6.11 16.07
CA ILE A 219 19.23 6.19 16.11
C ILE A 219 18.62 4.78 16.10
N ILE A 220 18.96 3.96 15.10
CA ILE A 220 18.51 2.58 14.93
C ILE A 220 19.68 1.66 15.26
N ARG A 221 19.70 1.16 16.49
CA ARG A 221 20.75 0.27 16.98
C ARG A 221 20.36 -1.17 16.67
N VAL A 222 21.08 -1.79 15.74
CA VAL A 222 20.87 -3.19 15.37
C VAL A 222 21.84 -4.07 16.18
N ALA A 223 21.30 -4.97 17.00
CA ALA A 223 22.07 -5.90 17.83
C ALA A 223 21.20 -7.13 18.15
N ASP A 224 21.86 -8.27 18.40
CA ASP A 224 21.23 -9.51 18.88
C ASP A 224 20.00 -9.96 18.07
N GLU A 225 20.09 -9.81 16.74
CA GLU A 225 19.01 -10.12 15.81
C GLU A 225 17.68 -9.40 16.12
N SER A 226 17.82 -8.22 16.68
CA SER A 226 16.76 -7.27 16.95
C SER A 226 17.22 -5.88 16.50
N TYR A 227 16.39 -4.89 16.79
CA TYR A 227 16.76 -3.50 16.73
C TYR A 227 16.14 -2.73 17.90
N ALA A 228 16.73 -1.60 18.24
CA ALA A 228 16.15 -0.62 19.14
C ALA A 228 16.27 0.77 18.52
N VAL A 229 15.19 1.56 18.61
CA VAL A 229 15.24 2.98 18.27
C VAL A 229 15.51 3.80 19.53
N ASP A 230 16.40 4.78 19.41
CA ASP A 230 16.65 5.80 20.42
C ASP A 230 15.60 6.93 20.30
N PRO A 231 14.63 7.02 21.23
CA PRO A 231 13.57 8.03 21.15
C PRO A 231 14.07 9.46 21.33
N GLN A 232 15.16 9.65 22.07
CA GLN A 232 15.70 10.98 22.34
C GLN A 232 16.42 11.54 21.12
N ALA A 233 17.05 10.67 20.33
CA ALA A 233 17.77 11.08 19.12
C ALA A 233 16.85 11.67 18.04
N ILE A 234 15.58 11.24 17.99
CA ILE A 234 14.56 11.70 17.02
C ILE A 234 13.59 12.72 17.65
N GLY A 235 13.56 12.83 18.98
CA GLY A 235 12.65 13.71 19.71
C GLY A 235 11.20 13.25 19.67
N PHE A 236 10.95 11.96 19.93
CA PHE A 236 9.59 11.39 19.95
C PHE A 236 8.67 11.97 21.04
N ASP A 237 9.20 12.73 21.99
CA ASP A 237 8.46 13.47 23.01
C ASP A 237 7.79 14.75 22.48
N ALA A 238 7.85 14.97 21.16
CA ALA A 238 7.31 16.13 20.48
C ALA A 238 6.45 15.76 19.27
N LEU A 239 5.44 16.57 18.98
CA LEU A 239 4.65 16.46 17.75
C LEU A 239 5.49 16.79 16.49
N GLU A 240 6.52 17.62 16.65
CA GLU A 240 7.44 18.02 15.58
C GLU A 240 8.81 17.36 15.79
N PRO A 241 9.44 16.79 14.74
CA PRO A 241 10.76 16.18 14.86
C PRO A 241 11.80 17.17 15.41
N ARG A 242 12.53 16.74 16.45
CA ARG A 242 13.64 17.51 17.04
C ARG A 242 14.93 16.70 16.95
N GLY A 243 16.07 17.36 17.10
CA GLY A 243 17.39 16.70 17.11
C GLY A 243 17.94 16.33 15.73
N LEU A 244 17.09 16.09 14.72
CA LEU A 244 17.55 15.74 13.37
C LEU A 244 18.43 16.82 12.73
N ASP A 245 18.15 18.11 12.97
CA ASP A 245 18.99 19.19 12.43
C ASP A 245 20.42 19.18 13.00
N ALA A 246 20.59 18.76 14.25
CA ALA A 246 21.90 18.67 14.89
C ALA A 246 22.73 17.49 14.35
N LEU A 247 22.07 16.43 13.90
CA LEU A 247 22.70 15.23 13.35
C LEU A 247 23.02 15.39 11.86
N PHE A 248 22.10 16.02 11.11
CA PHE A 248 22.11 15.95 9.65
C PHE A 248 22.29 17.30 8.96
N GLY A 249 22.33 18.40 9.70
CA GLY A 249 22.36 19.75 9.16
C GLY A 249 20.97 20.34 8.98
N PRO A 250 20.81 21.45 8.23
CA PRO A 250 19.52 22.14 8.15
C PRO A 250 18.45 21.28 7.46
N ARG A 251 17.25 21.25 8.05
CA ARG A 251 16.05 20.67 7.42
C ARG A 251 15.65 21.40 6.14
N ARG A 252 14.90 20.71 5.26
CA ARG A 252 14.38 21.28 4.02
C ARG A 252 13.04 21.99 4.26
N ALA A 253 12.89 23.22 3.78
CA ALA A 253 11.57 23.85 3.65
C ALA A 253 10.72 23.11 2.60
N PRO A 254 9.38 23.01 2.72
CA PRO A 254 8.54 22.28 1.75
C PRO A 254 8.71 22.71 0.29
N ASP A 255 9.00 23.97 0.03
CA ASP A 255 9.24 24.57 -1.29
C ASP A 255 10.73 24.78 -1.62
N GLY A 256 11.64 24.39 -0.72
CA GLY A 256 13.09 24.59 -0.88
C GLY A 256 13.75 23.69 -1.93
N ALA A 257 14.99 23.97 -2.29
CA ALA A 257 15.76 23.03 -3.12
C ALA A 257 16.25 21.82 -2.30
N PHE A 258 16.43 20.67 -2.96
CA PHE A 258 17.18 19.57 -2.35
C PHE A 258 18.68 19.90 -2.37
N LEU A 259 19.31 19.82 -1.20
CA LEU A 259 20.76 19.87 -1.04
C LEU A 259 21.31 18.44 -1.03
N PRO A 260 22.59 18.22 -1.40
CA PRO A 260 23.18 16.88 -1.44
C PRO A 260 23.03 16.09 -0.13
N HIS A 261 23.15 16.75 1.02
CA HIS A 261 23.01 16.08 2.32
C HIS A 261 21.60 15.50 2.55
N HIS A 262 20.55 16.13 2.01
CA HIS A 262 19.18 15.59 2.10
C HIS A 262 19.06 14.22 1.41
N MET A 263 19.76 14.03 0.29
CA MET A 263 19.78 12.75 -0.42
C MET A 263 20.53 11.70 0.38
N HIS A 264 21.68 12.08 0.97
CA HIS A 264 22.46 11.19 1.84
C HIS A 264 21.69 10.76 3.10
N VAL A 265 20.90 11.66 3.71
CA VAL A 265 20.01 11.32 4.84
C VAL A 265 18.99 10.25 4.43
N ALA A 266 18.33 10.42 3.29
CA ALA A 266 17.37 9.43 2.79
C ALA A 266 18.03 8.07 2.51
N ALA A 267 19.23 8.06 1.92
CA ALA A 267 19.99 6.83 1.67
C ALA A 267 20.41 6.12 2.96
N ALA A 268 20.92 6.86 3.95
CA ALA A 268 21.35 6.29 5.22
C ALA A 268 20.17 5.75 6.06
N LEU A 269 18.99 6.40 6.02
CA LEU A 269 17.76 5.86 6.60
C LEU A 269 17.36 4.53 5.97
N GLN A 270 17.39 4.46 4.63
CA GLN A 270 17.07 3.24 3.90
C GLN A 270 18.02 2.09 4.29
N ASP A 271 19.32 2.35 4.34
CA ASP A 271 20.32 1.34 4.73
C ASP A 271 20.12 0.86 6.18
N ALA A 272 19.90 1.78 7.12
CA ALA A 272 19.64 1.42 8.52
C ALA A 272 18.35 0.60 8.70
N THR A 273 17.31 0.92 7.92
CA THR A 273 16.06 0.14 7.88
C THR A 273 16.33 -1.27 7.36
N ASP A 274 17.03 -1.39 6.23
CA ASP A 274 17.36 -2.70 5.65
C ASP A 274 18.12 -3.58 6.65
N LEU A 275 19.10 -3.03 7.35
CA LEU A 275 19.88 -3.75 8.37
C LEU A 275 19.00 -4.23 9.53
N ALA A 276 18.09 -3.38 10.02
CA ALA A 276 17.18 -3.73 11.11
C ALA A 276 16.20 -4.83 10.69
N VAL A 277 15.60 -4.72 9.51
CA VAL A 277 14.64 -5.71 9.00
C VAL A 277 15.33 -7.05 8.70
N LEU A 278 16.53 -7.05 8.10
CA LEU A 278 17.33 -8.27 7.91
C LEU A 278 17.73 -8.92 9.25
N SER A 279 17.93 -8.12 10.31
CA SER A 279 18.18 -8.62 11.66
C SER A 279 17.00 -9.44 12.19
N LEU A 280 15.78 -8.90 12.09
CA LEU A 280 14.57 -9.60 12.50
C LEU A 280 14.26 -10.82 11.62
N ALA A 281 14.57 -10.76 10.33
CA ALA A 281 14.41 -11.89 9.43
C ALA A 281 15.28 -13.08 9.84
N ARG A 282 16.56 -12.85 10.21
CA ARG A 282 17.45 -13.90 10.74
C ARG A 282 16.91 -14.52 12.02
N ARG A 283 16.35 -13.70 12.92
CA ARG A 283 15.69 -14.20 14.13
C ARG A 283 14.51 -15.09 13.81
N LEU A 284 13.61 -14.63 12.93
CA LEU A 284 12.46 -15.42 12.50
C LEU A 284 12.89 -16.73 11.83
N GLU A 285 13.92 -16.71 11.00
CA GLU A 285 14.46 -17.91 10.36
C GLU A 285 14.87 -18.94 11.42
N ARG A 286 15.64 -18.52 12.44
CA ARG A 286 16.01 -19.42 13.56
C ARG A 286 14.77 -19.95 14.31
N GLU A 287 13.84 -19.08 14.68
CA GLU A 287 12.69 -19.46 15.54
C GLU A 287 11.65 -20.31 14.80
N THR A 288 11.56 -20.19 13.47
CA THR A 288 10.51 -20.85 12.66
C THR A 288 11.03 -22.00 11.79
N GLY A 289 12.34 -22.03 11.55
CA GLY A 289 13.02 -23.01 10.69
C GLY A 289 13.03 -22.64 9.20
N GLY A 290 12.85 -21.35 8.86
CA GLY A 290 12.86 -20.86 7.48
C GLY A 290 11.63 -21.25 6.64
N GLY A 291 11.82 -21.33 5.31
CA GLY A 291 10.77 -21.63 4.34
C GLY A 291 10.08 -20.36 3.84
N ALA A 292 8.82 -20.16 4.21
CA ALA A 292 8.03 -19.00 3.77
C ALA A 292 8.02 -17.86 4.80
N LEU A 293 8.08 -16.61 4.30
CA LEU A 293 7.92 -15.39 5.10
C LEU A 293 6.74 -14.55 4.58
N CYS A 294 5.85 -14.15 5.48
CA CYS A 294 4.79 -13.18 5.23
C CYS A 294 5.17 -11.83 5.85
N LEU A 295 5.02 -10.73 5.11
CA LEU A 295 5.24 -9.37 5.63
C LEU A 295 3.98 -8.51 5.58
N ALA A 296 3.79 -7.70 6.61
CA ALA A 296 2.73 -6.68 6.73
C ALA A 296 3.19 -5.49 7.59
N GLY A 297 2.31 -4.52 7.79
CA GLY A 297 2.60 -3.22 8.41
C GLY A 297 3.06 -2.19 7.39
N GLY A 298 2.93 -0.90 7.72
CA GLY A 298 3.23 0.19 6.78
C GLY A 298 4.65 0.15 6.18
N VAL A 299 5.64 -0.33 6.95
CA VAL A 299 7.03 -0.44 6.48
C VAL A 299 7.21 -1.51 5.41
N ALA A 300 6.31 -2.51 5.32
CA ALA A 300 6.33 -3.52 4.26
C ALA A 300 5.94 -2.97 2.87
N LEU A 301 5.57 -1.69 2.76
CA LEU A 301 5.50 -0.97 1.47
C LEU A 301 6.89 -0.60 0.90
N ASN A 302 7.96 -0.76 1.70
CA ASN A 302 9.33 -0.46 1.27
C ASN A 302 9.85 -1.55 0.31
N CYS A 303 9.68 -1.30 -0.99
CA CYS A 303 10.05 -2.26 -2.03
C CYS A 303 11.57 -2.50 -2.15
N VAL A 304 12.40 -1.57 -1.63
CA VAL A 304 13.85 -1.73 -1.59
C VAL A 304 14.22 -2.75 -0.52
N THR A 305 13.71 -2.57 0.71
CA THR A 305 13.89 -3.51 1.81
C THR A 305 13.34 -4.90 1.47
N ASN A 306 12.15 -4.97 0.88
CA ASN A 306 11.53 -6.23 0.45
C ASN A 306 12.42 -6.98 -0.55
N SER A 307 13.04 -6.26 -1.50
CA SER A 307 13.96 -6.85 -2.49
C SER A 307 15.25 -7.37 -1.87
N ARG A 308 15.77 -6.72 -0.82
CA ARG A 308 16.93 -7.22 -0.08
C ARG A 308 16.58 -8.45 0.75
N LEU A 309 15.42 -8.45 1.40
CA LEU A 309 14.89 -9.61 2.11
C LEU A 309 14.69 -10.82 1.19
N ALA A 310 14.10 -10.63 0.01
CA ALA A 310 13.91 -11.72 -0.96
C ALA A 310 15.22 -12.36 -1.39
N ARG A 311 16.32 -11.60 -1.45
CA ARG A 311 17.63 -12.11 -1.89
C ARG A 311 18.50 -12.63 -0.75
N GLY A 312 18.39 -12.06 0.45
CA GLY A 312 19.33 -12.29 1.55
C GLY A 312 18.69 -12.58 2.91
N GLY A 313 17.38 -12.74 2.98
CA GLY A 313 16.62 -12.91 4.22
C GLY A 313 16.48 -14.35 4.74
N GLY A 314 17.04 -15.35 4.06
CA GLY A 314 17.01 -16.76 4.51
C GLY A 314 15.70 -17.51 4.25
N PHE A 315 14.75 -16.92 3.53
CA PHE A 315 13.47 -17.54 3.17
C PHE A 315 13.41 -17.92 1.69
N SER A 316 12.84 -19.08 1.37
CA SER A 316 12.65 -19.54 -0.01
C SER A 316 11.50 -18.83 -0.70
N ASP A 317 10.48 -18.44 0.08
CA ASP A 317 9.25 -17.84 -0.41
C ASP A 317 8.91 -16.61 0.41
N ILE A 318 8.49 -15.55 -0.27
CA ILE A 318 8.05 -14.32 0.39
C ILE A 318 6.66 -13.95 -0.13
N PHE A 319 5.77 -13.56 0.78
CA PHE A 319 4.48 -12.99 0.45
C PHE A 319 4.22 -11.69 1.21
N ILE A 320 3.75 -10.70 0.46
CA ILE A 320 3.37 -9.36 0.92
C ILE A 320 2.06 -9.03 0.19
N PRO A 321 0.97 -8.71 0.90
CA PRO A 321 -0.32 -8.40 0.27
C PRO A 321 -0.25 -7.04 -0.46
N SER A 322 -1.19 -6.77 -1.37
CA SER A 322 -1.24 -5.50 -2.12
C SER A 322 -1.50 -4.26 -1.24
N ALA A 323 -2.10 -4.47 -0.07
CA ALA A 323 -2.32 -3.49 0.98
C ALA A 323 -1.70 -4.01 2.29
N PRO A 324 -0.36 -3.95 2.45
CA PRO A 324 0.29 -4.35 3.70
C PRO A 324 0.16 -3.27 4.79
N HIS A 325 -0.25 -2.05 4.42
CA HIS A 325 -0.57 -0.94 5.32
C HIS A 325 -1.91 -1.14 6.04
N ASP A 326 -2.33 -0.16 6.86
CA ASP A 326 -3.43 -0.29 7.81
C ASP A 326 -4.76 -0.68 7.18
N ALA A 327 -5.03 -0.29 5.93
CA ALA A 327 -6.23 -0.73 5.24
C ALA A 327 -6.34 -2.26 5.19
N GLY A 328 -5.21 -2.97 5.03
CA GLY A 328 -5.14 -4.43 5.02
C GLY A 328 -5.66 -5.07 6.31
N THR A 329 -5.60 -4.36 7.45
CA THR A 329 -6.09 -4.87 8.73
C THR A 329 -7.59 -5.10 8.74
N ALA A 330 -8.37 -4.44 7.88
CA ALA A 330 -9.80 -4.75 7.72
C ALA A 330 -10.00 -6.19 7.22
N ILE A 331 -9.21 -6.63 6.22
CA ILE A 331 -9.21 -8.03 5.76
C ILE A 331 -8.74 -8.94 6.90
N GLY A 332 -7.62 -8.58 7.54
CA GLY A 332 -7.03 -9.35 8.61
C GLY A 332 -7.98 -9.61 9.78
N ALA A 333 -8.66 -8.58 10.28
CA ALA A 333 -9.59 -8.67 11.39
C ALA A 333 -10.75 -9.63 11.08
N ALA A 334 -11.33 -9.53 9.89
CA ALA A 334 -12.39 -10.44 9.45
C ALA A 334 -11.90 -11.90 9.36
N LEU A 335 -10.68 -12.12 8.87
CA LEU A 335 -10.10 -13.47 8.76
C LEU A 335 -9.72 -14.07 10.12
N VAL A 336 -9.22 -13.26 11.06
CA VAL A 336 -8.99 -13.70 12.46
C VAL A 336 -10.30 -14.11 13.10
N ALA A 337 -11.34 -13.29 12.96
CA ALA A 337 -12.68 -13.58 13.47
C ALA A 337 -13.24 -14.88 12.87
N HIS A 338 -13.09 -15.10 11.56
CA HIS A 338 -13.46 -16.35 10.90
C HIS A 338 -12.72 -17.55 11.48
N CYS A 339 -11.38 -17.48 11.62
CA CYS A 339 -10.57 -18.58 12.14
C CYS A 339 -10.81 -18.89 13.63
N ALA A 340 -11.35 -17.94 14.40
CA ALA A 340 -11.69 -18.14 15.81
C ALA A 340 -12.95 -19.01 16.00
N GLU A 341 -13.77 -19.18 14.96
CA GLU A 341 -14.99 -19.99 15.03
C GLU A 341 -14.70 -21.50 15.05
N ARG A 342 -15.48 -22.23 15.85
CA ARG A 342 -15.30 -23.68 16.00
C ARG A 342 -15.59 -24.39 14.68
N GLY A 343 -14.62 -25.19 14.23
CA GLY A 343 -14.75 -25.95 12.98
C GLY A 343 -14.58 -25.10 11.72
N ALA A 344 -14.15 -23.84 11.84
CA ALA A 344 -13.82 -23.02 10.69
C ALA A 344 -12.67 -23.67 9.89
N SER A 345 -12.86 -23.78 8.57
CA SER A 345 -11.78 -24.11 7.66
C SER A 345 -10.82 -22.92 7.54
N ARG A 346 -9.54 -23.19 7.24
CA ARG A 346 -8.60 -22.16 6.82
C ARG A 346 -9.23 -21.32 5.71
N PRO A 347 -9.08 -19.99 5.72
CA PRO A 347 -9.56 -19.13 4.65
C PRO A 347 -9.14 -19.65 3.28
N SER A 348 -10.08 -19.66 2.35
CA SER A 348 -9.86 -20.17 1.00
C SER A 348 -9.89 -19.01 0.01
N GLY A 349 -8.90 -18.95 -0.88
CA GLY A 349 -8.79 -17.91 -1.90
C GLY A 349 -7.36 -17.38 -1.99
N GLY A 350 -6.89 -17.17 -3.22
CA GLY A 350 -5.59 -16.56 -3.46
C GLY A 350 -5.64 -15.04 -3.28
N ALA A 351 -4.49 -14.44 -3.00
CA ALA A 351 -4.34 -13.00 -2.96
C ALA A 351 -4.71 -12.36 -4.31
N THR A 352 -5.53 -11.31 -4.28
CA THR A 352 -5.82 -10.47 -5.43
C THR A 352 -6.01 -9.02 -4.98
N PRO A 353 -5.51 -8.03 -5.73
CA PRO A 353 -5.78 -6.64 -5.43
C PRO A 353 -7.19 -6.24 -5.90
N TYR A 354 -7.83 -6.99 -6.80
CA TYR A 354 -9.04 -6.56 -7.49
C TYR A 354 -10.31 -6.81 -6.65
N LEU A 355 -10.41 -6.11 -5.51
CA LEU A 355 -11.45 -6.27 -4.47
C LEU A 355 -12.43 -5.09 -4.38
N GLY A 356 -12.14 -3.98 -5.05
CA GLY A 356 -12.94 -2.77 -5.00
C GLY A 356 -14.10 -2.73 -6.01
N PRO A 357 -14.74 -1.55 -6.17
CA PRO A 357 -15.88 -1.35 -7.06
C PRO A 357 -15.59 -1.62 -8.54
N HIS A 358 -16.60 -2.13 -9.24
CA HIS A 358 -16.68 -2.24 -10.69
C HIS A 358 -17.90 -1.45 -11.17
N TYR A 359 -17.80 -0.85 -12.36
CA TYR A 359 -18.88 -0.08 -12.96
C TYR A 359 -19.22 -0.64 -14.34
N SER A 360 -20.52 -0.80 -14.59
CA SER A 360 -21.07 -1.27 -15.85
C SER A 360 -20.90 -0.24 -16.99
N GLU A 361 -21.01 -0.70 -18.24
CA GLU A 361 -21.07 0.18 -19.41
C GLU A 361 -22.20 1.22 -19.27
N ARG A 362 -23.34 0.83 -18.67
CA ARG A 362 -24.48 1.74 -18.44
C ARG A 362 -24.11 2.90 -17.52
N GLU A 363 -23.44 2.63 -16.41
CA GLU A 363 -23.00 3.65 -15.44
C GLU A 363 -21.93 4.55 -16.04
N ALA A 364 -20.98 3.97 -16.77
CA ALA A 364 -19.98 4.74 -17.52
C ALA A 364 -20.63 5.71 -18.52
N LEU A 365 -21.52 5.22 -19.38
CA LEU A 365 -22.23 6.06 -20.36
C LEU A 365 -23.09 7.14 -19.69
N ALA A 366 -23.71 6.85 -18.55
CA ALA A 366 -24.46 7.83 -17.79
C ALA A 366 -23.56 8.97 -17.29
N ALA A 367 -22.41 8.65 -16.69
CA ALA A 367 -21.44 9.65 -16.23
C ALA A 367 -20.88 10.48 -17.39
N ILE A 368 -20.55 9.85 -18.52
CA ILE A 368 -20.04 10.53 -19.73
C ILE A 368 -21.07 11.53 -20.26
N ARG A 369 -22.34 11.12 -20.41
CA ARG A 369 -23.41 12.01 -20.86
C ARG A 369 -23.68 13.15 -19.88
N ALA A 370 -23.65 12.86 -18.58
CA ALA A 370 -23.80 13.88 -17.54
C ALA A 370 -22.67 14.92 -17.59
N ALA A 371 -21.46 14.52 -18.00
CA ALA A 371 -20.33 15.41 -18.22
C ALA A 371 -20.39 16.20 -19.55
N GLY A 372 -21.41 15.96 -20.38
CA GLY A 372 -21.58 16.61 -21.69
C GLY A 372 -20.63 16.10 -22.79
N LEU A 373 -20.01 14.93 -22.60
CA LEU A 373 -19.09 14.32 -23.56
C LEU A 373 -19.81 13.36 -24.50
N LYS A 374 -19.24 13.17 -25.70
CA LYS A 374 -19.75 12.18 -26.66
C LYS A 374 -18.97 10.87 -26.53
N PRO A 375 -19.59 9.76 -26.10
CA PRO A 375 -18.90 8.48 -26.01
C PRO A 375 -18.60 7.94 -27.40
N ARG A 376 -17.36 7.48 -27.63
CA ARG A 376 -16.99 6.67 -28.80
C ARG A 376 -16.78 5.23 -28.36
N LYS A 377 -17.49 4.28 -28.96
CA LYS A 377 -17.26 2.85 -28.70
C LYS A 377 -16.03 2.38 -29.48
N CYS A 378 -15.14 1.66 -28.80
CA CYS A 378 -13.96 1.04 -29.38
C CYS A 378 -14.31 -0.30 -30.01
N GLY A 379 -13.59 -0.68 -31.07
CA GLY A 379 -13.66 -2.04 -31.60
C GLY A 379 -12.85 -3.00 -30.72
N ASN A 380 -11.64 -2.57 -30.33
CA ASN A 380 -10.80 -3.22 -29.34
C ASN A 380 -10.06 -2.15 -28.53
N ALA A 381 -10.52 -1.88 -27.31
CA ALA A 381 -9.94 -0.84 -26.47
C ALA A 381 -8.48 -1.13 -26.07
N ALA A 382 -8.10 -2.39 -25.92
CA ALA A 382 -6.73 -2.76 -25.57
C ALA A 382 -5.76 -2.46 -26.72
N LEU A 383 -6.15 -2.79 -27.95
CA LEU A 383 -5.41 -2.46 -29.16
C LEU A 383 -5.32 -0.94 -29.36
N GLU A 384 -6.45 -0.23 -29.35
CA GLU A 384 -6.46 1.23 -29.55
C GLU A 384 -5.64 1.96 -28.47
N ALA A 385 -5.77 1.57 -27.20
CA ALA A 385 -4.96 2.15 -26.13
C ALA A 385 -3.46 1.86 -26.31
N ALA A 386 -3.09 0.62 -26.66
CA ALA A 386 -1.70 0.26 -26.93
C ALA A 386 -1.11 1.06 -28.11
N GLU A 387 -1.91 1.29 -29.15
CA GLU A 387 -1.52 2.13 -30.27
C GLU A 387 -1.28 3.56 -29.80
N MET A 388 -2.25 4.18 -29.13
CA MET A 388 -2.11 5.55 -28.62
C MET A 388 -0.89 5.70 -27.70
N ILE A 389 -0.65 4.75 -26.79
CA ILE A 389 0.53 4.74 -25.92
C ILE A 389 1.82 4.69 -26.75
N ALA A 390 1.91 3.81 -27.76
CA ALA A 390 3.08 3.71 -28.63
C ALA A 390 3.33 4.96 -29.49
N ASP A 391 2.30 5.76 -29.73
CA ASP A 391 2.40 7.08 -30.38
C ASP A 391 2.76 8.21 -29.41
N GLY A 392 2.99 7.90 -28.13
CA GLY A 392 3.43 8.84 -27.10
C GLY A 392 2.30 9.52 -26.31
N ASN A 393 1.05 9.07 -26.47
CA ASN A 393 -0.09 9.58 -25.71
C ASN A 393 -0.08 9.06 -24.27
N ILE A 394 -0.55 9.89 -23.35
CA ILE A 394 -0.85 9.52 -21.97
C ILE A 394 -2.33 9.10 -21.91
N VAL A 395 -2.54 7.84 -21.53
CA VAL A 395 -3.85 7.19 -21.55
C VAL A 395 -4.35 6.93 -20.13
N GLY A 396 -5.54 7.43 -19.80
CA GLY A 396 -6.30 7.01 -18.64
C GLY A 396 -6.96 5.66 -18.90
N TRP A 397 -6.70 4.67 -18.06
CA TRP A 397 -7.19 3.31 -18.19
C TRP A 397 -8.05 2.93 -16.98
N PHE A 398 -9.36 2.83 -17.21
CA PHE A 398 -10.37 2.55 -16.20
C PHE A 398 -11.12 1.26 -16.55
N GLN A 399 -10.78 0.16 -15.89
CA GLN A 399 -11.30 -1.17 -16.23
C GLN A 399 -11.64 -1.99 -14.98
N GLY A 400 -12.59 -2.91 -15.09
CA GLY A 400 -12.81 -3.95 -14.10
C GLY A 400 -13.01 -3.47 -12.65
N ARG A 401 -12.72 -4.36 -11.71
CA ARG A 401 -12.73 -4.08 -10.27
C ARG A 401 -11.51 -3.27 -9.87
N MET A 402 -11.73 -2.22 -9.09
CA MET A 402 -10.66 -1.41 -8.54
C MET A 402 -9.70 -2.21 -7.65
N GLU A 403 -8.44 -1.83 -7.69
CA GLU A 403 -7.37 -2.32 -6.82
C GLU A 403 -7.56 -1.88 -5.36
N PHE A 404 -7.28 -2.78 -4.42
CA PHE A 404 -7.18 -2.53 -2.99
C PHE A 404 -5.71 -2.43 -2.61
N GLY A 405 -5.31 -1.29 -2.04
CA GLY A 405 -3.91 -0.94 -1.87
C GLY A 405 -3.57 0.43 -2.45
N PRO A 406 -2.36 0.96 -2.18
CA PRO A 406 -1.98 2.31 -2.59
C PRO A 406 -1.49 2.38 -4.04
N ARG A 407 -1.45 1.25 -4.76
CA ARG A 407 -0.86 1.13 -6.10
C ARG A 407 -1.95 0.88 -7.14
N ALA A 408 -1.88 1.59 -8.26
CA ALA A 408 -2.63 1.22 -9.45
C ALA A 408 -1.93 0.04 -10.14
N LEU A 409 -2.68 -1.01 -10.43
CA LEU A 409 -2.20 -2.30 -10.93
C LEU A 409 -2.98 -2.71 -12.19
N GLY A 410 -3.31 -1.73 -13.05
CA GLY A 410 -3.86 -1.96 -14.39
C GLY A 410 -5.38 -1.82 -14.52
N ASN A 411 -6.09 -1.37 -13.48
CA ASN A 411 -7.54 -1.13 -13.53
C ASN A 411 -7.92 0.33 -13.25
N ARG A 412 -7.09 1.09 -12.51
CA ARG A 412 -7.21 2.55 -12.34
C ARG A 412 -5.86 3.22 -12.57
N SER A 413 -5.37 3.14 -13.82
CA SER A 413 -3.99 3.49 -14.19
C SER A 413 -3.91 4.64 -15.18
N LEU A 414 -2.84 5.43 -15.09
CA LEU A 414 -2.33 6.22 -16.22
C LEU A 414 -1.19 5.46 -16.86
N LEU A 415 -1.29 5.30 -18.18
CA LEU A 415 -0.38 4.52 -18.99
C LEU A 415 0.35 5.42 -19.98
N ALA A 416 1.64 5.18 -20.17
CA ALA A 416 2.48 5.94 -21.10
C ALA A 416 3.60 5.08 -21.69
N ASP A 417 4.25 5.60 -22.73
CA ASP A 417 5.36 4.93 -23.40
C ASP A 417 6.62 4.93 -22.51
N PRO A 418 7.12 3.75 -22.09
CA PRO A 418 8.31 3.66 -21.25
C PRO A 418 9.61 3.97 -22.02
N ARG A 419 9.58 3.92 -23.35
CA ARG A 419 10.78 4.01 -24.22
C ARG A 419 11.31 5.42 -24.36
N ARG A 420 10.46 6.43 -24.14
CA ARG A 420 10.85 7.83 -24.37
C ARG A 420 11.46 8.46 -23.12
N PRO A 421 12.65 9.08 -23.19
CA PRO A 421 13.27 9.74 -22.04
C PRO A 421 12.46 10.92 -21.48
N ASP A 422 11.66 11.58 -22.32
CA ASP A 422 10.86 12.76 -21.96
C ASP A 422 9.54 12.42 -21.26
N THR A 423 9.05 11.16 -21.35
CA THR A 423 7.78 10.72 -20.74
C THR A 423 7.70 11.09 -19.25
N ARG A 424 8.79 10.90 -18.49
CA ARG A 424 8.83 11.21 -17.05
C ARG A 424 8.56 12.69 -16.78
N ALA A 425 9.26 13.56 -17.52
CA ALA A 425 9.12 15.01 -17.39
C ALA A 425 7.72 15.48 -17.83
N ILE A 426 7.17 14.90 -18.89
CA ILE A 426 5.81 15.21 -19.38
C ILE A 426 4.77 14.83 -18.31
N LEU A 427 4.82 13.60 -17.78
CA LEU A 427 3.88 13.14 -16.75
C LEU A 427 3.98 13.98 -15.47
N ASN A 428 5.21 14.25 -14.99
CA ASN A 428 5.41 15.03 -13.77
C ASN A 428 4.94 16.48 -13.92
N ARG A 429 5.09 17.09 -15.10
CA ARG A 429 4.66 18.47 -15.36
C ARG A 429 3.19 18.62 -15.69
N ARG A 430 2.65 17.75 -16.56
CA ARG A 430 1.33 17.90 -17.17
C ARG A 430 0.21 17.29 -16.31
N VAL A 431 0.53 16.24 -15.55
CA VAL A 431 -0.47 15.44 -14.84
C VAL A 431 -0.22 15.41 -13.33
N LYS A 432 1.02 15.18 -12.89
CA LYS A 432 1.28 14.87 -11.48
C LYS A 432 1.71 16.05 -10.64
N HIS A 433 2.11 17.14 -11.28
CA HIS A 433 2.60 18.38 -10.66
C HIS A 433 3.58 18.11 -9.51
N ARG A 434 4.56 17.22 -9.74
CA ARG A 434 5.44 16.67 -8.70
C ARG A 434 6.92 16.70 -9.06
N GLU A 435 7.74 16.42 -8.06
CA GLU A 435 9.21 16.43 -8.10
C GLU A 435 9.78 15.48 -9.18
N ASP A 436 10.79 15.94 -9.92
CA ASP A 436 11.35 15.24 -11.09
C ASP A 436 12.06 13.92 -10.76
N PHE A 437 12.55 13.76 -9.52
CA PHE A 437 13.21 12.55 -9.07
C PHE A 437 12.23 11.40 -8.84
N ARG A 438 10.91 11.65 -8.81
CA ARG A 438 9.94 10.58 -8.54
C ARG A 438 9.86 9.59 -9.71
N PRO A 439 10.20 8.32 -9.46
CA PRO A 439 10.20 7.28 -10.47
C PRO A 439 8.77 6.85 -10.83
N PHE A 440 8.64 6.25 -12.01
CA PHE A 440 7.45 5.52 -12.43
C PHE A 440 7.74 4.03 -12.51
N ALA A 441 6.67 3.22 -12.48
CA ALA A 441 6.78 1.78 -12.42
C ALA A 441 6.44 1.14 -13.78
N PRO A 442 7.13 0.06 -14.19
CA PRO A 442 6.73 -0.73 -15.34
C PRO A 442 5.69 -1.78 -14.97
N SER A 443 4.70 -1.98 -15.84
CA SER A 443 3.87 -3.19 -15.88
C SER A 443 4.32 -4.05 -17.05
N VAL A 444 4.81 -5.26 -16.80
CA VAL A 444 5.45 -6.16 -17.77
C VAL A 444 4.69 -7.48 -17.90
N LEU A 445 4.64 -8.05 -19.11
CA LEU A 445 4.11 -9.39 -19.33
C LEU A 445 4.90 -10.42 -18.51
N ALA A 446 4.21 -11.30 -17.79
CA ALA A 446 4.84 -12.27 -16.90
C ALA A 446 5.85 -13.17 -17.61
N GLU A 447 5.50 -13.63 -18.81
CA GLU A 447 6.31 -14.46 -19.69
C GLU A 447 7.53 -13.75 -20.27
N GLN A 448 7.67 -12.43 -20.08
CA GLN A 448 8.82 -11.64 -20.53
C GLN A 448 9.58 -10.98 -19.38
N ALA A 449 9.04 -11.02 -18.15
CA ALA A 449 9.56 -10.24 -17.03
C ALA A 449 11.01 -10.59 -16.69
N ASP A 450 11.35 -11.89 -16.68
CA ASP A 450 12.71 -12.34 -16.39
C ASP A 450 13.70 -11.87 -17.46
N ASP A 451 13.34 -11.75 -18.74
CA ASP A 451 14.27 -11.27 -19.78
C ASP A 451 14.66 -9.79 -19.64
N TRP A 452 13.93 -9.04 -18.81
CA TRP A 452 14.07 -7.60 -18.64
C TRP A 452 14.59 -7.20 -17.28
N PHE A 453 14.26 -7.95 -16.23
CA PHE A 453 14.59 -7.63 -14.85
C PHE A 453 15.18 -8.84 -14.13
N ASP A 454 16.12 -8.59 -13.23
CA ASP A 454 16.47 -9.56 -12.20
C ASP A 454 15.40 -9.54 -11.11
N LEU A 455 14.48 -10.50 -11.18
CA LEU A 455 13.35 -10.61 -10.26
C LEU A 455 13.76 -11.18 -8.89
N GLY A 456 14.90 -11.88 -8.80
CA GLY A 456 15.17 -12.74 -7.65
C GLY A 456 14.14 -13.87 -7.53
N PRO A 457 13.90 -14.41 -6.30
CA PRO A 457 12.89 -15.44 -6.10
C PRO A 457 11.49 -14.99 -6.49
N LEU A 458 10.82 -15.77 -7.36
CA LEU A 458 9.47 -15.44 -7.79
C LEU A 458 8.48 -15.48 -6.62
N SER A 459 7.61 -14.50 -6.60
CA SER A 459 6.59 -14.34 -5.56
C SER A 459 5.30 -13.76 -6.17
N PRO A 460 4.11 -14.13 -5.68
CA PRO A 460 2.86 -13.45 -6.04
C PRO A 460 2.92 -11.93 -5.85
N SER A 461 3.72 -11.44 -4.91
CA SER A 461 3.88 -10.00 -4.62
C SER A 461 4.56 -9.20 -5.74
N HIS A 462 5.16 -9.87 -6.73
CA HIS A 462 5.59 -9.21 -7.97
C HIS A 462 4.42 -8.64 -8.77
N GLU A 463 3.19 -9.12 -8.57
CA GLU A 463 2.00 -8.54 -9.21
C GLU A 463 1.57 -7.22 -8.56
N PHE A 464 2.14 -6.85 -7.40
CA PHE A 464 1.65 -5.73 -6.58
C PHE A 464 2.63 -4.55 -6.47
N MET A 465 3.72 -4.55 -7.25
CA MET A 465 4.76 -3.52 -7.21
C MET A 465 5.43 -3.39 -5.82
N LEU A 466 5.70 -4.52 -5.18
CA LEU A 466 6.29 -4.59 -3.83
C LEU A 466 7.78 -4.94 -3.81
N PHE A 467 8.42 -5.07 -4.99
CA PHE A 467 9.85 -5.32 -5.14
C PHE A 467 10.49 -4.30 -6.09
N ALA A 468 11.65 -3.78 -5.72
CA ALA A 468 12.56 -3.04 -6.61
C ALA A 468 13.51 -4.03 -7.30
N CYS A 469 13.39 -4.19 -8.61
CA CYS A 469 14.12 -5.19 -9.39
C CYS A 469 15.20 -4.49 -10.25
N PRO A 470 16.47 -4.90 -10.17
CA PRO A 470 17.50 -4.46 -11.10
C PRO A 470 17.13 -4.79 -12.54
N THR A 471 17.50 -3.93 -13.48
CA THR A 471 17.35 -4.25 -14.91
C THR A 471 18.44 -5.22 -15.38
N LYS A 472 18.10 -6.11 -16.33
CA LYS A 472 19.11 -6.93 -17.01
C LYS A 472 19.99 -6.08 -17.94
N PRO A 473 21.25 -6.48 -18.21
CA PRO A 473 22.18 -5.72 -19.04
C PRO A 473 21.59 -5.28 -20.38
N GLY A 474 21.77 -4.00 -20.73
CA GLY A 474 21.30 -3.41 -22.00
C GLY A 474 19.80 -3.12 -22.07
N ARG A 475 18.99 -3.53 -21.09
CA ARG A 475 17.54 -3.30 -21.08
C ARG A 475 17.16 -1.89 -20.65
N ALA A 476 17.85 -1.32 -19.65
CA ALA A 476 17.55 0.00 -19.10
C ALA A 476 17.45 1.09 -20.17
N ALA A 477 18.39 1.12 -21.11
CA ALA A 477 18.44 2.12 -22.19
C ALA A 477 17.22 2.06 -23.13
N ARG A 478 16.49 0.94 -23.17
CA ARG A 478 15.27 0.77 -24.00
C ARG A 478 14.00 1.27 -23.33
N ILE A 479 14.03 1.49 -22.02
CA ILE A 479 12.85 1.85 -21.19
C ILE A 479 13.17 2.96 -20.17
N PRO A 480 13.85 4.05 -20.57
CA PRO A 480 14.40 5.04 -19.65
C PRO A 480 13.36 5.70 -18.73
N ALA A 481 12.07 5.75 -19.11
CA ALA A 481 11.05 6.44 -18.31
C ALA A 481 10.65 5.72 -17.01
N VAL A 482 11.01 4.44 -16.87
CA VAL A 482 10.62 3.57 -15.73
C VAL A 482 11.81 3.05 -14.94
N ILE A 483 13.02 3.52 -15.25
CA ILE A 483 14.26 3.13 -14.57
C ILE A 483 14.69 4.23 -13.62
N HIS A 484 15.06 3.83 -12.41
CA HIS A 484 15.62 4.70 -11.38
C HIS A 484 17.11 4.96 -11.62
N GLU A 485 17.66 5.95 -10.91
CA GLU A 485 19.09 6.32 -11.01
C GLU A 485 20.03 5.14 -10.70
N ASP A 486 19.63 4.26 -9.79
CA ASP A 486 20.37 3.06 -9.39
C ASP A 486 20.21 1.86 -10.35
N GLY A 487 19.52 2.05 -11.49
CA GLY A 487 19.28 1.02 -12.49
C GLY A 487 18.17 0.02 -12.15
N THR A 488 17.42 0.25 -11.06
CA THR A 488 16.29 -0.59 -10.65
C THR A 488 14.95 -0.05 -11.16
N ALA A 489 13.91 -0.88 -11.09
CA ALA A 489 12.53 -0.49 -11.32
C ALA A 489 11.58 -1.24 -10.38
N ARG A 490 10.50 -0.58 -9.98
CA ARG A 490 9.46 -1.21 -9.15
C ARG A 490 8.44 -1.94 -10.02
N VAL A 491 8.71 -3.20 -10.33
CA VAL A 491 8.03 -3.96 -11.38
C VAL A 491 6.65 -4.46 -10.93
N GLN A 492 5.66 -4.35 -11.82
CA GLN A 492 4.43 -5.16 -11.79
C GLN A 492 4.49 -6.25 -12.85
N ILE A 493 4.47 -7.52 -12.43
CA ILE A 493 4.22 -8.64 -13.33
C ILE A 493 2.72 -8.74 -13.63
N VAL A 494 2.37 -8.83 -14.90
CA VAL A 494 0.98 -8.97 -15.36
C VAL A 494 0.79 -10.35 -15.96
N ARG A 495 -0.04 -11.17 -15.29
CA ARG A 495 -0.44 -12.51 -15.78
C ARG A 495 -1.79 -12.42 -16.49
N GLN A 496 -1.92 -13.14 -17.60
CA GLN A 496 -3.19 -13.22 -18.34
C GLN A 496 -4.36 -13.71 -17.45
N ALA A 497 -4.10 -14.68 -16.57
CA ALA A 497 -5.11 -15.21 -15.64
C ALA A 497 -5.56 -14.20 -14.57
N ALA A 498 -4.70 -13.24 -14.20
CA ALA A 498 -5.01 -12.24 -13.18
C ALA A 498 -5.73 -11.02 -13.76
N ASN A 499 -5.27 -10.53 -14.92
CA ASN A 499 -5.87 -9.38 -15.59
C ASN A 499 -5.76 -9.52 -17.13
N PRO A 500 -6.69 -10.24 -17.77
CA PRO A 500 -6.57 -10.60 -19.19
C PRO A 500 -6.60 -9.38 -20.11
N ARG A 501 -7.39 -8.36 -19.78
CA ARG A 501 -7.54 -7.15 -20.60
C ARG A 501 -6.30 -6.26 -20.53
N TYR A 502 -5.70 -6.14 -19.35
CA TYR A 502 -4.44 -5.39 -19.20
C TYR A 502 -3.25 -6.15 -19.81
N HIS A 503 -3.24 -7.48 -19.69
CA HIS A 503 -2.28 -8.34 -20.38
C HIS A 503 -2.40 -8.19 -21.91
N GLU A 504 -3.61 -8.17 -22.46
CA GLU A 504 -3.83 -7.93 -23.90
C GLU A 504 -3.28 -6.56 -24.33
N LEU A 505 -3.57 -5.48 -23.59
CA LEU A 505 -3.05 -4.15 -23.91
C LEU A 505 -1.52 -4.15 -24.00
N ILE A 506 -0.84 -4.74 -23.02
CA ILE A 506 0.63 -4.80 -23.01
C ILE A 506 1.13 -5.70 -24.15
N SER A 507 0.41 -6.78 -24.48
CA SER A 507 0.74 -7.66 -25.60
C SER A 507 0.64 -6.93 -26.95
N ARG A 508 -0.42 -6.13 -27.16
CA ARG A 508 -0.55 -5.29 -28.36
C ARG A 508 0.54 -4.22 -28.44
N PHE A 509 0.89 -3.62 -27.31
CA PHE A 509 2.02 -2.71 -27.24
C PHE A 509 3.33 -3.42 -27.59
N PHE A 510 3.52 -4.65 -27.10
CA PHE A 510 4.69 -5.46 -27.40
C PHE A 510 4.80 -5.80 -28.89
N GLU A 511 3.72 -6.27 -29.51
CA GLU A 511 3.65 -6.56 -30.95
C GLU A 511 4.08 -5.34 -31.79
N ARG A 512 3.67 -4.14 -31.38
CA ARG A 512 3.97 -2.89 -32.10
C ARG A 512 5.39 -2.38 -31.86
N THR A 513 5.95 -2.58 -30.68
CA THR A 513 7.15 -1.85 -30.22
C THR A 513 8.37 -2.72 -29.94
N GLY A 514 8.20 -4.03 -29.83
CA GLY A 514 9.22 -4.96 -29.35
C GLY A 514 9.60 -4.77 -27.87
N VAL A 515 8.80 -4.03 -27.10
CA VAL A 515 8.95 -3.81 -25.65
C VAL A 515 7.73 -4.37 -24.92
N PRO A 516 7.87 -5.38 -24.03
CA PRO A 516 6.75 -6.12 -23.44
C PRO A 516 6.21 -5.50 -22.16
N LEU A 517 6.27 -4.17 -22.06
CA LEU A 517 5.86 -3.45 -20.86
C LEU A 517 5.41 -2.03 -21.21
N VAL A 518 4.57 -1.47 -20.33
CA VAL A 518 4.15 -0.06 -20.37
C VAL A 518 4.53 0.63 -19.06
N LEU A 519 4.69 1.95 -19.08
CA LEU A 519 4.74 2.73 -17.85
C LEU A 519 3.35 2.75 -17.22
N ASN A 520 3.27 2.44 -15.92
CA ASN A 520 2.05 2.49 -15.13
C ASN A 520 2.24 3.41 -13.91
N THR A 521 1.28 4.30 -13.69
CA THR A 521 1.17 5.11 -12.48
C THR A 521 -0.28 5.27 -12.05
N SER A 522 -0.50 5.74 -10.82
CA SER A 522 -1.84 5.92 -10.26
C SER A 522 -2.71 6.83 -11.13
N PHE A 523 -3.98 6.51 -11.35
CA PHE A 523 -4.91 7.43 -11.99
C PHE A 523 -5.47 8.41 -10.97
N ASN A 524 -4.80 9.56 -10.87
CA ASN A 524 -5.12 10.70 -10.02
C ASN A 524 -4.30 11.94 -10.40
N ASP A 525 -4.71 13.11 -9.92
CA ASP A 525 -3.90 14.32 -9.86
C ASP A 525 -3.94 14.87 -8.41
N SER A 526 -2.92 14.53 -7.62
CA SER A 526 -2.77 14.90 -6.20
C SER A 526 -3.95 14.52 -5.26
N GLU A 527 -4.91 13.75 -5.75
CA GLU A 527 -6.07 13.19 -5.04
C GLU A 527 -5.93 11.65 -4.84
N PRO A 528 -6.84 10.97 -4.11
CA PRO A 528 -6.89 9.50 -4.10
C PRO A 528 -7.08 8.91 -5.51
N ILE A 529 -6.74 7.64 -5.72
CA ILE A 529 -6.95 6.97 -7.02
C ILE A 529 -8.43 7.09 -7.41
N VAL A 530 -8.71 7.42 -8.68
CA VAL A 530 -10.09 7.55 -9.18
C VAL A 530 -10.90 6.28 -8.93
N CYS A 531 -12.12 6.44 -8.43
CA CYS A 531 -12.99 5.33 -8.06
C CYS A 531 -14.13 5.17 -9.06
N THR A 532 -14.94 6.22 -9.24
CA THR A 532 -16.12 6.24 -10.12
C THR A 532 -15.76 6.67 -11.55
N PRO A 533 -16.60 6.37 -12.55
CA PRO A 533 -16.45 6.93 -13.90
C PRO A 533 -16.40 8.47 -13.90
N SER A 534 -17.18 9.13 -13.03
CA SER A 534 -17.17 10.58 -12.87
C SER A 534 -15.81 11.10 -12.38
N HIS A 535 -15.16 10.42 -11.44
CA HIS A 535 -13.81 10.77 -11.01
C HIS A 535 -12.82 10.64 -12.17
N ALA A 536 -12.86 9.53 -12.91
CA ALA A 536 -11.98 9.31 -14.06
C ALA A 536 -12.14 10.40 -15.14
N ILE A 537 -13.37 10.81 -15.44
CA ILE A 537 -13.65 11.89 -16.40
C ILE A 537 -13.15 13.24 -15.90
N ALA A 538 -13.35 13.54 -14.61
CA ALA A 538 -12.87 14.78 -14.01
C ALA A 538 -11.34 14.87 -14.07
N THR A 539 -10.62 13.81 -13.66
CA THR A 539 -9.17 13.76 -13.74
C THR A 539 -8.68 13.77 -15.20
N PHE A 540 -9.37 13.09 -16.12
CA PHE A 540 -9.05 13.13 -17.56
C PHE A 540 -9.04 14.54 -18.12
N ARG A 541 -10.07 15.34 -17.80
CA ARG A 541 -10.17 16.74 -18.20
C ARG A 541 -9.16 17.63 -17.48
N GLY A 542 -9.05 17.48 -16.15
CA GLY A 542 -8.20 18.33 -15.32
C GLY A 542 -6.71 18.17 -15.61
N ALA A 543 -6.25 16.93 -15.77
CA ALA A 543 -4.84 16.60 -16.00
C ALA A 543 -4.42 16.67 -17.48
N GLY A 544 -5.34 17.04 -18.39
CA GLY A 544 -5.08 17.10 -19.83
C GLY A 544 -4.54 15.78 -20.39
N LEU A 545 -5.22 14.66 -20.08
CA LEU A 545 -4.87 13.36 -20.66
C LEU A 545 -5.27 13.32 -22.14
N ASP A 546 -4.53 12.57 -22.96
CA ASP A 546 -4.79 12.54 -24.41
C ASP A 546 -5.98 11.62 -24.74
N ALA A 547 -6.16 10.54 -23.95
CA ALA A 547 -7.33 9.69 -24.02
C ALA A 547 -7.73 9.08 -22.67
N LEU A 548 -9.00 8.69 -22.56
CA LEU A 548 -9.54 7.92 -21.45
C LEU A 548 -10.35 6.74 -22.00
N PHE A 549 -10.00 5.53 -21.55
CA PHE A 549 -10.75 4.31 -21.82
C PHE A 549 -11.49 3.86 -20.57
N ILE A 550 -12.82 3.83 -20.62
CA ILE A 550 -13.71 3.30 -19.59
C ILE A 550 -14.46 2.12 -20.19
N GLY A 551 -14.10 0.88 -19.81
CA GLY A 551 -14.59 -0.28 -20.55
C GLY A 551 -14.21 -0.15 -22.04
N ASP A 552 -15.16 -0.44 -22.93
CA ASP A 552 -15.02 -0.32 -24.39
C ASP A 552 -15.37 1.07 -24.92
N ILE A 553 -15.34 2.10 -24.08
CA ILE A 553 -15.62 3.48 -24.48
C ILE A 553 -14.33 4.29 -24.40
N CYS A 554 -14.02 5.00 -25.47
CA CYS A 554 -12.92 5.95 -25.54
C CYS A 554 -13.45 7.39 -25.57
N LEU A 555 -12.76 8.25 -24.83
CA LEU A 555 -12.87 9.69 -24.88
C LEU A 555 -11.50 10.24 -25.29
N THR A 556 -11.48 11.22 -26.19
CA THR A 556 -10.27 11.93 -26.63
C THR A 556 -10.50 13.43 -26.46
N ALA A 557 -9.43 14.23 -26.41
CA ALA A 557 -9.55 15.69 -26.25
C ALA A 557 -10.40 16.38 -27.34
N GLU A 558 -10.60 15.72 -28.49
CA GLU A 558 -11.40 16.21 -29.62
C GLU A 558 -12.92 15.94 -29.49
N ASN A 559 -13.37 15.09 -28.57
CA ASN A 559 -14.75 14.58 -28.49
C ASN A 559 -15.45 14.77 -27.14
#